data_AF-A0A7W0X8W9-F1
#
_entry.id   AF-A0A7W0X8W9-F1
#
_cell.length_a   1.000
_cell.length_b   1.000
_cell.length_c   1.000
_cell.angle_alpha   90.00
_cell.angle_beta   90.00
_cell.angle_gamma   90.00
#
_symmetry.space_group_name_H-M   'P 1'
#
loop_
_entity.id
_entity.type
_entity.pdbx_description
1 polymer ?
#
loop_
_entity_poly.entity_id
_entity_poly.type
_entity_poly.pdbx_seq_one_letter_code
_entity_poly.pdbx_strand_id
1 'polypeptide(L)'
;MSGREAAGPDDQGTEAPKKHWRPSNLFAFGHIAALSTFALAQPLFDLLGKNPEFFAARGSAPWDIISFALLVVIVPPVVLFAIELLVGLASRTAGDVLHLVYIAVLVGLVILPPLKSAVDAGDAVLILVPLLIGVAVAFLYTRAEPMRSFLSVLTPAPLVFLVLFLFISPVHKLTIQGDAEAKSASGGSRAPIVFLGMDELPVIDLMTRDGKLDAKRYPGFAELASKGTWFPNTHSIYDSTTRAWPAIMDGDYPVKDK
;
A
#
# COMPACT_ATOMS: atom_id res chain seq x y z
N MET A 1 -56.97 -31.40 -63.08
CA MET A 1 -55.86 -32.36 -62.86
C MET A 1 -54.55 -31.63 -63.06
N SER A 2 -53.55 -31.94 -62.22
CA SER A 2 -52.15 -31.45 -62.25
C SER A 2 -51.98 -29.98 -61.81
N GLY A 3 -51.35 -29.63 -60.69
CA GLY A 3 -50.24 -30.27 -59.97
C GLY A 3 -48.92 -29.65 -60.42
N ARG A 4 -48.40 -28.66 -59.68
CA ARG A 4 -46.97 -28.29 -59.64
C ARG A 4 -46.63 -27.53 -58.36
N GLU A 5 -45.88 -28.23 -57.54
CA GLU A 5 -45.08 -27.84 -56.37
C GLU A 5 -43.74 -27.24 -56.86
N ALA A 6 -43.22 -26.23 -56.15
CA ALA A 6 -41.79 -25.86 -56.02
C ALA A 6 -41.72 -24.43 -55.43
N ALA A 7 -41.44 -24.29 -54.13
CA ALA A 7 -40.10 -24.16 -53.56
C ALA A 7 -39.81 -22.69 -53.23
N GLY A 8 -40.10 -22.30 -51.98
CA GLY A 8 -39.58 -21.07 -51.41
C GLY A 8 -38.10 -21.25 -51.04
N PRO A 9 -37.20 -20.32 -51.37
CA PRO A 9 -35.84 -20.38 -50.89
C PRO A 9 -35.68 -19.61 -49.58
N ASP A 10 -35.03 -20.31 -48.65
CA ASP A 10 -34.03 -19.80 -47.73
C ASP A 10 -34.50 -19.06 -46.47
N ASP A 11 -34.97 -19.87 -45.52
CA ASP A 11 -34.75 -19.64 -44.08
C ASP A 11 -33.23 -19.60 -43.81
N GLN A 12 -32.63 -18.43 -44.03
CA GLN A 12 -31.30 -18.13 -43.49
C GLN A 12 -31.46 -17.98 -41.97
N GLY A 13 -31.33 -19.12 -41.29
CA GLY A 13 -31.13 -19.22 -39.85
C GLY A 13 -30.02 -18.26 -39.44
N THR A 14 -30.44 -17.07 -39.02
CA THR A 14 -29.58 -16.04 -38.48
C THR A 14 -29.24 -16.52 -37.07
N GLU A 15 -28.19 -17.32 -36.94
CA GLU A 15 -27.67 -17.73 -35.64
C GLU A 15 -27.43 -16.45 -34.82
N ALA A 16 -28.29 -16.21 -33.84
CA ALA A 16 -28.18 -15.07 -32.94
C ALA A 16 -26.78 -15.07 -32.33
N PRO A 17 -26.02 -13.96 -32.41
CA PRO A 17 -24.66 -13.93 -31.88
C PRO A 17 -24.71 -14.28 -30.39
N LYS A 18 -24.05 -15.38 -30.02
CA LYS A 18 -23.92 -15.80 -28.61
C LYS A 18 -23.38 -14.61 -27.84
N LYS A 19 -24.23 -13.99 -27.01
CA LYS A 19 -23.92 -12.78 -26.25
C LYS A 19 -22.73 -13.05 -25.34
N HIS A 20 -21.54 -12.71 -25.81
CA HIS A 20 -20.32 -12.89 -25.03
C HIS A 20 -20.34 -11.83 -23.93
N TRP A 21 -20.58 -12.28 -22.71
CA TRP A 21 -20.60 -11.47 -21.49
C TRP A 21 -19.26 -10.77 -21.19
N ARG A 22 -18.18 -11.24 -21.79
CA ARG A 22 -16.83 -10.76 -21.54
C ARG A 22 -16.50 -9.57 -22.44
N PRO A 23 -16.02 -8.45 -21.87
CA PRO A 23 -15.59 -7.31 -22.67
C PRO A 23 -14.32 -7.63 -23.46
N SER A 24 -13.90 -6.73 -24.35
CA SER A 24 -12.66 -6.93 -25.10
C SER A 24 -11.46 -7.09 -24.16
N ASN A 25 -10.42 -7.79 -24.64
CA ASN A 25 -9.19 -8.07 -23.90
C ASN A 25 -8.57 -6.82 -23.26
N LEU A 26 -8.70 -5.65 -23.89
CA LEU A 26 -8.20 -4.38 -23.37
C LEU A 26 -8.95 -3.93 -22.10
N PHE A 27 -10.29 -4.03 -22.10
CA PHE A 27 -11.10 -3.71 -20.93
C PHE A 27 -10.97 -4.78 -19.84
N ALA A 28 -10.87 -6.06 -20.22
CA ALA A 28 -10.61 -7.15 -19.27
C ALA A 28 -9.28 -6.91 -18.52
N PHE A 29 -8.21 -6.60 -19.25
CA PHE A 29 -6.93 -6.19 -18.67
C PHE A 29 -7.09 -4.95 -17.78
N GLY A 30 -7.79 -3.91 -18.27
CA GLY A 30 -8.03 -2.69 -17.51
C GLY A 30 -8.74 -2.93 -16.17
N HIS A 31 -9.72 -3.83 -16.13
CA HIS A 31 -10.42 -4.18 -14.89
C HIS A 31 -9.50 -4.88 -13.89
N ILE A 32 -8.67 -5.83 -14.36
CA ILE A 32 -7.68 -6.50 -13.53
C ILE A 32 -6.65 -5.48 -13.03
N ALA A 33 -6.16 -4.59 -13.88
CA ALA A 33 -5.22 -3.53 -13.53
C ALA A 33 -5.79 -2.60 -12.45
N ALA A 34 -7.03 -2.14 -12.61
CA ALA A 34 -7.70 -1.30 -11.63
C ALA A 34 -7.85 -2.04 -10.29
N LEU A 35 -8.44 -3.23 -10.28
CA LEU A 35 -8.68 -4.01 -9.06
C LEU A 35 -7.37 -4.40 -8.36
N SER A 36 -6.35 -4.81 -9.12
CA SER A 36 -5.01 -5.10 -8.61
C SER A 36 -4.35 -3.87 -7.99
N THR A 37 -4.53 -2.69 -8.60
CA THR A 37 -4.05 -1.43 -8.03
C THR A 37 -4.71 -1.13 -6.70
N PHE A 38 -6.04 -1.23 -6.59
CA PHE A 38 -6.73 -1.02 -5.32
C PHE A 38 -6.35 -2.07 -4.26
N ALA A 39 -6.14 -3.32 -4.67
CA ALA A 39 -5.84 -4.42 -3.75
C ALA A 39 -4.39 -4.37 -3.21
N LEU A 40 -3.44 -3.94 -4.05
CA LEU A 40 -2.01 -4.08 -3.77
C LEU A 40 -1.27 -2.73 -3.77
N ALA A 41 -1.38 -1.97 -4.88
CA ALA A 41 -0.60 -0.75 -5.06
C ALA A 41 -1.06 0.38 -4.14
N GLN A 42 -2.36 0.63 -4.03
CA GLN A 42 -2.91 1.72 -3.23
C GLN A 42 -2.56 1.58 -1.74
N PRO A 43 -2.74 0.43 -1.06
CA PRO A 43 -2.34 0.28 0.34
C PRO A 43 -0.84 0.48 0.53
N LEU A 44 -0.03 -0.04 -0.39
CA LEU A 44 1.42 0.07 -0.32
C LEU A 44 1.91 1.50 -0.55
N PHE A 45 1.31 2.22 -1.51
CA PHE A 45 1.58 3.63 -1.77
C PHE A 45 1.09 4.54 -0.66
N ASP A 46 -0.04 4.24 -0.02
CA ASP A 46 -0.51 5.01 1.14
C ASP A 46 0.44 4.85 2.33
N LEU A 47 0.88 3.61 2.60
CA LEU A 47 1.82 3.31 3.67
C LEU A 47 3.18 4.02 3.44
N LEU A 48 3.76 3.86 2.25
CA LEU A 48 5.08 4.41 1.94
C LEU A 48 5.03 5.91 1.66
N GLY A 49 3.93 6.41 1.13
CA GLY A 49 3.68 7.83 0.91
C GLY A 49 3.65 8.61 2.21
N LYS A 50 3.07 8.03 3.27
CA LYS A 50 3.05 8.59 4.63
C LYS A 50 4.38 8.44 5.38
N ASN A 51 5.26 7.54 4.94
CA ASN A 51 6.52 7.22 5.62
C ASN A 51 7.74 7.35 4.68
N PRO A 52 8.02 8.54 4.13
CA PRO A 52 9.13 8.74 3.17
C PRO A 52 10.52 8.48 3.78
N GLU A 53 10.64 8.64 5.10
CA GLU A 53 11.81 8.29 5.94
C GLU A 53 12.37 6.90 5.60
N PHE A 54 11.50 5.94 5.26
CA PHE A 54 11.88 4.57 4.96
C PHE A 54 12.79 4.45 3.73
N PHE A 55 12.56 5.28 2.71
CA PHE A 55 13.43 5.33 1.53
C PHE A 55 14.74 6.07 1.84
N ALA A 56 14.67 7.14 2.65
CA ALA A 56 15.84 7.90 3.06
C ALA A 56 16.80 7.07 3.94
N ALA A 57 16.28 6.33 4.91
CA ALA A 57 17.06 5.47 5.80
C ALA A 57 17.75 4.31 5.06
N ARG A 58 17.18 3.86 3.93
CA ARG A 58 17.77 2.85 3.06
C ARG A 58 18.76 3.42 2.02
N GLY A 59 18.89 4.74 1.94
CA GLY A 59 19.68 5.39 0.89
C GLY A 59 19.16 5.11 -0.51
N SER A 60 17.84 4.89 -0.67
CA SER A 60 17.24 4.55 -1.96
C SER A 60 17.32 5.73 -2.92
N ALA A 61 17.83 5.47 -4.13
CA ALA A 61 17.89 6.48 -5.17
C ALA A 61 16.46 6.84 -5.65
N PRO A 62 16.26 8.04 -6.25
CA PRO A 62 15.00 8.39 -6.92
C PRO A 62 14.50 7.29 -7.87
N TRP A 63 15.44 6.61 -8.53
CA TRP A 63 15.16 5.57 -9.49
C TRP A 63 14.68 4.26 -8.88
N ASP A 64 15.08 3.96 -7.65
CA ASP A 64 14.56 2.82 -6.89
C ASP A 64 13.09 3.04 -6.54
N ILE A 65 12.73 4.27 -6.18
CA ILE A 65 11.34 4.65 -5.82
C ILE A 65 10.43 4.57 -7.05
N ILE A 66 10.87 5.13 -8.18
CA ILE A 66 10.05 5.14 -9.41
C ILE A 66 9.93 3.73 -10.00
N SER A 67 11.03 2.97 -10.04
CA SER A 67 10.99 1.58 -10.52
C SER A 67 10.11 0.71 -9.63
N PHE A 68 10.18 0.87 -8.31
CA PHE A 68 9.28 0.22 -7.37
C PHE A 68 7.81 0.55 -7.67
N ALA A 69 7.46 1.83 -7.81
CA ALA A 69 6.10 2.26 -8.09
C ALA A 69 5.56 1.67 -9.41
N LEU A 70 6.38 1.70 -10.47
CA LEU A 70 6.04 1.10 -11.75
C LEU A 70 5.87 -0.42 -11.65
N LEU A 71 6.78 -1.09 -10.96
CA LEU A 71 6.77 -2.55 -10.81
C LEU A 71 5.50 -3.01 -10.10
N VAL A 72 5.16 -2.36 -8.98
CA VAL A 72 3.96 -2.69 -8.19
C VAL A 72 2.67 -2.48 -8.99
N VAL A 73 2.60 -1.46 -9.84
CA VAL A 73 1.40 -1.16 -10.64
C VAL A 73 1.30 -2.04 -11.88
N ILE A 74 2.42 -2.37 -12.53
CA ILE A 74 2.44 -3.06 -13.83
C ILE A 74 2.53 -4.58 -13.68
N VAL A 75 3.44 -5.09 -12.83
CA VAL A 75 3.75 -6.52 -12.81
C VAL A 75 2.56 -7.37 -12.38
N PRO A 76 1.86 -7.10 -11.27
CA PRO A 76 0.75 -7.95 -10.84
C PRO A 76 -0.35 -8.10 -11.90
N PRO A 77 -0.92 -7.04 -12.50
CA PRO A 77 -1.96 -7.22 -13.50
C PRO A 77 -1.45 -7.82 -14.81
N VAL A 78 -0.21 -7.55 -15.22
CA VAL A 78 0.38 -8.19 -16.42
C VAL A 78 0.54 -9.68 -16.20
N VAL A 79 1.03 -10.12 -15.04
CA VAL A 79 1.18 -11.55 -14.72
C VAL A 79 -0.18 -12.25 -14.68
N LEU A 80 -1.16 -11.67 -13.99
CA LEU A 80 -2.52 -12.23 -13.92
C LEU A 80 -3.13 -12.36 -15.32
N PHE A 81 -3.05 -11.30 -16.13
CA PHE A 81 -3.59 -11.33 -17.48
C PHE A 81 -2.83 -12.27 -18.42
N ALA A 82 -1.51 -12.38 -18.28
CA ALA A 82 -0.72 -13.34 -19.05
C ALA A 82 -1.14 -14.79 -18.76
N ILE A 83 -1.36 -15.13 -17.48
CA ILE A 83 -1.88 -16.45 -17.09
C ILE A 83 -3.27 -16.67 -17.69
N GLU A 84 -4.14 -15.67 -17.63
CA GLU A 84 -5.49 -15.72 -18.24
C GLU A 84 -5.44 -16.00 -19.74
N LEU A 85 -4.53 -15.34 -20.46
CA LEU A 85 -4.33 -15.59 -21.89
C LEU A 85 -3.82 -17.01 -22.14
N LEU A 86 -2.82 -17.47 -21.39
CA LEU A 86 -2.27 -18.84 -21.54
C LEU A 86 -3.33 -19.91 -21.30
N VAL A 87 -4.16 -19.75 -20.26
CA VAL A 87 -5.27 -20.66 -19.98
C VAL A 87 -6.36 -20.56 -21.05
N GLY A 88 -6.63 -19.35 -21.55
CA GLY A 88 -7.58 -19.09 -22.64
C GLY A 88 -7.18 -19.71 -23.97
N LEU A 89 -5.88 -19.86 -24.24
CA LEU A 89 -5.35 -20.58 -25.41
C LEU A 89 -5.68 -22.07 -25.35
N ALA A 90 -5.67 -22.67 -24.16
CA ALA A 90 -6.04 -24.07 -23.96
C ALA A 90 -7.57 -24.27 -23.93
N SER A 91 -8.30 -23.38 -23.23
CA SER A 91 -9.75 -23.40 -23.16
C SER A 91 -10.31 -22.00 -22.89
N ARG A 92 -11.13 -21.51 -23.84
CA ARG A 92 -11.82 -20.21 -23.70
C ARG A 92 -12.67 -20.16 -22.43
N THR A 93 -13.38 -21.24 -22.13
CA THR A 93 -14.22 -21.34 -20.92
C THR A 93 -13.39 -21.29 -19.65
N ALA A 94 -12.23 -21.94 -19.61
CA ALA A 94 -11.34 -21.88 -18.45
C ALA A 94 -10.78 -20.46 -18.23
N GLY A 95 -10.42 -19.76 -19.31
CA GLY A 95 -10.02 -18.35 -19.24
C GLY A 95 -11.14 -17.43 -18.72
N ASP A 96 -12.38 -17.62 -19.17
CA ASP A 96 -13.55 -16.88 -18.68
C ASP A 96 -13.77 -17.07 -17.18
N VAL A 97 -13.71 -18.32 -16.72
CA VAL A 97 -13.86 -18.65 -15.29
C VAL A 97 -12.72 -18.05 -14.48
N LEU A 98 -11.48 -18.15 -14.96
CA LEU A 98 -10.32 -17.62 -14.26
C LEU A 98 -10.40 -16.10 -14.07
N HIS A 99 -10.90 -15.38 -15.06
CA HIS A 99 -11.12 -13.94 -14.95
C HIS A 99 -12.13 -13.57 -13.87
N LEU A 100 -13.24 -14.32 -13.78
CA LEU A 100 -14.22 -14.12 -12.70
C LEU A 100 -13.62 -14.45 -11.33
N VAL A 101 -12.77 -15.48 -11.25
CA VAL A 101 -12.03 -15.80 -10.02
C VAL A 101 -11.09 -14.64 -9.65
N TYR A 102 -10.37 -14.05 -10.60
CA TYR A 102 -9.53 -12.89 -10.35
C TYR A 102 -10.33 -11.69 -9.85
N ILE A 103 -11.48 -11.38 -10.47
CA ILE A 103 -12.38 -10.33 -9.98
C ILE A 103 -12.80 -10.61 -8.54
N ALA A 104 -13.27 -11.84 -8.25
CA ALA A 104 -13.73 -12.20 -6.92
C ALA A 104 -12.64 -12.05 -5.86
N VAL A 105 -11.45 -12.59 -6.13
CA VAL A 105 -10.30 -12.55 -5.22
C VAL A 105 -9.83 -11.11 -5.00
N LEU A 106 -9.61 -10.34 -6.07
CA LEU A 106 -9.12 -8.96 -5.96
C LEU A 106 -10.12 -8.05 -5.24
N VAL A 107 -11.42 -8.19 -5.50
CA VAL A 107 -12.45 -7.45 -4.74
C VAL A 107 -12.42 -7.83 -3.27
N GLY A 108 -12.29 -9.12 -2.95
CA GLY A 108 -12.11 -9.56 -1.55
C GLY A 108 -10.89 -8.92 -0.89
N LEU A 109 -9.75 -8.88 -1.58
CA LEU A 109 -8.53 -8.22 -1.10
C LEU A 109 -8.74 -6.71 -0.85
N VAL A 110 -9.52 -6.02 -1.70
CA VAL A 110 -9.83 -4.59 -1.50
C VAL A 110 -10.68 -4.35 -0.26
N ILE A 111 -11.64 -5.24 0.03
CA ILE A 111 -12.58 -5.09 1.16
C ILE A 111 -11.93 -5.45 2.49
N LEU A 112 -10.93 -6.33 2.49
CA LEU A 112 -10.34 -6.85 3.73
C LEU A 112 -9.71 -5.77 4.63
N PRO A 113 -8.83 -4.85 4.15
CA PRO A 113 -8.22 -3.82 5.01
C PRO A 113 -9.24 -2.89 5.71
N PRO A 114 -10.21 -2.27 5.01
CA PRO A 114 -11.17 -1.39 5.68
C PRO A 114 -12.10 -2.17 6.63
N LEU A 115 -12.44 -3.42 6.30
CA LEU A 115 -13.24 -4.27 7.19
C LEU A 115 -12.51 -4.55 8.51
N LYS A 116 -11.22 -4.92 8.43
CA LYS A 116 -10.38 -5.17 9.60
C LYS A 116 -10.23 -3.93 10.48
N SER A 117 -10.16 -2.73 9.89
CA SER A 117 -10.05 -1.48 10.64
C SER A 117 -11.36 -1.00 11.24
N ALA A 118 -12.51 -1.40 10.68
CA ALA A 118 -13.83 -0.94 11.11
C ALA A 118 -14.49 -1.85 12.16
N VAL A 119 -14.16 -3.14 12.16
CA VAL A 119 -14.82 -4.14 13.01
C VAL A 119 -13.77 -5.00 13.71
N ASP A 120 -13.83 -5.03 15.04
CA ASP A 120 -13.08 -5.98 15.85
C ASP A 120 -13.85 -7.31 15.90
N ALA A 121 -13.65 -8.12 14.86
CA ALA A 121 -14.30 -9.42 14.69
C ALA A 121 -13.27 -10.55 14.56
N GLY A 122 -13.68 -11.77 14.92
CA GLY A 122 -12.83 -12.95 14.76
C GLY A 122 -12.48 -13.25 13.30
N ASP A 123 -11.37 -13.97 13.10
CA ASP A 123 -10.79 -14.28 11.78
C ASP A 123 -11.79 -14.86 10.77
N ALA A 124 -12.76 -15.65 11.24
CA ALA A 124 -13.81 -16.21 10.39
C ALA A 124 -14.62 -15.13 9.66
N VAL A 125 -14.96 -14.02 10.33
CA VAL A 125 -15.71 -12.91 9.74
C VAL A 125 -14.85 -12.17 8.72
N LEU A 126 -13.58 -11.94 9.06
CA LEU A 126 -12.60 -11.28 8.19
C LEU A 126 -12.32 -12.07 6.91
N ILE A 127 -12.53 -13.38 6.90
CA ILE A 127 -12.38 -14.23 5.70
C ILE A 127 -13.70 -14.34 4.94
N LEU A 128 -14.81 -14.65 5.62
CA LEU A 128 -16.08 -14.94 4.97
C LEU A 128 -16.69 -13.73 4.29
N VAL A 129 -16.65 -12.55 4.92
CA VAL A 129 -17.31 -11.35 4.39
C VAL A 129 -16.65 -10.89 3.07
N PRO A 130 -15.32 -10.71 2.97
CA PRO A 130 -14.70 -10.32 1.72
C PRO A 130 -14.84 -11.38 0.62
N LEU A 131 -14.81 -12.68 0.98
CA LEU A 131 -15.05 -13.77 0.04
C LEU A 131 -16.45 -13.70 -0.56
N LEU A 132 -17.48 -13.54 0.26
CA LEU A 132 -18.87 -13.44 -0.19
C LEU A 132 -19.10 -12.20 -1.05
N ILE A 133 -18.53 -11.06 -0.67
CA ILE A 133 -18.63 -9.83 -1.46
C ILE A 133 -17.92 -9.99 -2.81
N GLY A 134 -16.72 -10.57 -2.82
CA GLY A 134 -15.97 -10.85 -4.04
C GLY A 134 -16.76 -11.74 -5.01
N VAL A 135 -17.31 -12.85 -4.52
CA VAL A 135 -18.17 -13.75 -5.31
C VAL A 135 -19.42 -13.03 -5.81
N ALA A 136 -20.08 -12.23 -4.97
CA ALA A 136 -21.26 -11.47 -5.37
C ALA A 136 -20.95 -10.46 -6.48
N VAL A 137 -19.84 -9.74 -6.38
CA VAL A 137 -19.40 -8.79 -7.42
C VAL A 137 -19.03 -9.50 -8.71
N ALA A 138 -18.30 -10.63 -8.64
CA ALA A 138 -17.99 -11.44 -9.81
C ALA A 138 -19.25 -12.00 -10.47
N PHE A 139 -20.25 -12.42 -9.69
CA PHE A 139 -21.54 -12.83 -10.23
C PHE A 139 -22.28 -11.65 -10.91
N LEU A 140 -22.35 -10.48 -10.26
CA LEU A 140 -22.96 -9.28 -10.83
C LEU A 140 -22.25 -8.82 -12.11
N TYR A 141 -20.93 -8.99 -12.19
CA TYR A 141 -20.14 -8.69 -13.40
C TYR A 141 -20.66 -9.44 -14.64
N THR A 142 -21.13 -10.68 -14.44
CA THR A 142 -21.66 -11.53 -15.51
C THR A 142 -23.07 -11.14 -15.97
N ARG A 143 -23.86 -10.51 -15.10
CA ARG A 143 -25.28 -10.25 -15.31
C ARG A 143 -25.59 -8.77 -15.60
N ALA A 144 -24.85 -7.87 -14.99
CA ALA A 144 -25.13 -6.44 -14.97
C ALA A 144 -24.11 -5.67 -15.81
N GLU A 145 -24.57 -5.01 -16.86
CA GLU A 145 -23.77 -4.03 -17.59
C GLU A 145 -23.27 -2.87 -16.71
N PRO A 146 -24.06 -2.32 -15.76
CA PRO A 146 -23.56 -1.28 -14.86
C PRO A 146 -22.31 -1.66 -14.08
N MET A 147 -22.17 -2.93 -13.67
CA MET A 147 -20.98 -3.40 -12.94
C MET A 147 -19.73 -3.36 -13.82
N ARG A 148 -19.86 -3.75 -15.10
CA ARG A 148 -18.78 -3.67 -16.08
C ARG A 148 -18.42 -2.22 -16.38
N SER A 149 -19.42 -1.36 -16.59
CA SER A 149 -19.20 0.08 -16.80
C SER A 149 -18.51 0.74 -15.62
N PHE A 150 -18.87 0.38 -14.39
CA PHE A 150 -18.22 0.88 -13.18
C PHE A 150 -16.72 0.50 -13.15
N LEU A 151 -16.39 -0.77 -13.42
CA LEU A 151 -14.99 -1.19 -13.50
C LEU A 151 -14.24 -0.53 -14.66
N SER A 152 -14.91 -0.31 -15.81
CA SER A 152 -14.34 0.44 -16.93
C SER A 152 -13.96 1.87 -16.54
N VAL A 153 -14.79 2.53 -15.72
CA VAL A 153 -14.49 3.88 -15.19
C VAL A 153 -13.30 3.86 -14.22
N LEU A 154 -13.05 2.75 -13.53
CA LEU A 154 -11.89 2.59 -12.65
C LEU A 154 -10.58 2.25 -13.39
N THR A 155 -10.62 1.96 -14.70
CA THR A 155 -9.40 1.63 -15.48
C THR A 155 -8.28 2.68 -15.44
N PRO A 156 -8.54 4.00 -15.26
CA PRO A 156 -7.47 4.98 -15.07
C PRO A 156 -6.82 4.96 -13.67
N ALA A 157 -7.41 4.26 -12.69
CA ALA A 157 -6.93 4.23 -11.30
C ALA A 157 -5.43 3.87 -11.14
N PRO A 158 -4.86 2.88 -11.87
CA PRO A 158 -3.42 2.59 -11.86
C PRO A 158 -2.56 3.84 -12.12
N LEU A 159 -2.92 4.62 -13.13
CA LEU A 159 -2.20 5.85 -13.48
C LEU A 159 -2.44 6.94 -12.44
N VAL A 160 -3.68 7.10 -11.99
CA VAL A 160 -4.03 8.09 -10.97
C VAL A 160 -3.23 7.84 -9.69
N PHE A 161 -3.22 6.63 -9.16
CA PHE A 161 -2.47 6.30 -7.94
C PHE A 161 -0.96 6.44 -8.11
N LEU A 162 -0.43 6.08 -9.28
CA LEU A 162 0.99 6.28 -9.58
C LEU A 162 1.35 7.77 -9.58
N VAL A 163 0.53 8.62 -10.20
CA VAL A 163 0.74 10.08 -10.21
C VAL A 163 0.60 10.66 -8.81
N LEU A 164 -0.44 10.28 -8.06
CA LEU A 164 -0.63 10.73 -6.68
C LEU A 164 0.58 10.37 -5.80
N PHE A 165 1.08 9.14 -5.92
CA PHE A 165 2.22 8.68 -5.14
C PHE A 165 3.51 9.43 -5.49
N LEU A 166 3.83 9.56 -6.79
CA LEU A 166 5.12 10.13 -7.22
C LEU A 166 5.19 11.64 -7.13
N PHE A 167 4.07 12.35 -7.31
CA PHE A 167 4.08 13.82 -7.45
C PHE A 167 3.39 14.56 -6.31
N ILE A 168 2.45 13.93 -5.61
CA ILE A 168 1.62 14.61 -4.59
C ILE A 168 1.99 14.13 -3.18
N SER A 169 2.44 12.89 -3.01
CA SER A 169 2.84 12.39 -1.70
C SER A 169 4.16 13.02 -1.22
N PRO A 170 4.43 13.02 0.11
CA PRO A 170 5.71 13.46 0.68
C PRO A 170 6.96 12.85 0.01
N VAL A 171 6.85 11.67 -0.63
CA VAL A 171 7.91 10.99 -1.37
C VAL A 171 8.40 11.79 -2.58
N HIS A 172 7.58 12.68 -3.16
CA HIS A 172 7.96 13.60 -4.23
C HIS A 172 9.26 14.38 -3.94
N LYS A 173 9.50 14.72 -2.67
CA LYS A 173 10.73 15.43 -2.26
C LYS A 173 11.98 14.59 -2.55
N LEU A 174 11.89 13.27 -2.38
CA LEU A 174 13.00 12.35 -2.63
C LEU A 174 13.17 12.04 -4.11
N THR A 175 12.11 12.12 -4.93
CA THR A 175 12.17 11.78 -6.36
C THR A 175 12.51 12.96 -7.26
N ILE A 176 12.01 14.16 -6.97
CA ILE A 176 12.23 15.36 -7.81
C ILE A 176 13.38 16.24 -7.29
N GLN A 177 13.62 16.29 -5.98
CA GLN A 177 14.81 16.98 -5.43
C GLN A 177 16.04 16.07 -5.42
N GLY A 178 16.02 15.01 -6.23
CA GLY A 178 17.10 14.01 -6.38
C GLY A 178 18.47 14.57 -6.76
N ASP A 179 18.59 15.88 -6.98
CA ASP A 179 19.82 16.67 -6.87
C ASP A 179 19.46 18.15 -6.65
N ALA A 180 19.12 18.56 -5.42
CA ALA A 180 20.09 19.49 -4.87
C ALA A 180 21.27 18.58 -4.59
N GLU A 181 22.42 18.83 -5.22
CA GLU A 181 23.65 18.12 -4.91
C GLU A 181 23.67 17.78 -3.42
N ALA A 182 24.43 16.76 -3.06
CA ALA A 182 25.21 16.95 -1.87
C ALA A 182 26.00 18.30 -1.98
N LYS A 183 25.36 19.46 -1.72
CA LYS A 183 25.59 20.14 -0.47
C LYS A 183 25.55 19.08 0.63
N SER A 184 26.60 18.22 0.65
CA SER A 184 27.55 18.26 1.74
C SER A 184 27.44 19.68 2.23
N ALA A 185 26.69 19.88 3.31
CA ALA A 185 26.83 21.09 4.06
C ALA A 185 28.33 21.13 4.31
N SER A 186 29.06 21.85 3.47
CA SER A 186 30.51 21.97 3.52
C SER A 186 30.90 22.83 4.73
N GLY A 187 29.94 23.07 5.64
CA GLY A 187 30.12 23.55 7.00
C GLY A 187 29.27 22.81 8.05
N GLY A 188 28.62 21.68 7.74
CA GLY A 188 27.96 20.85 8.75
C GLY A 188 28.99 19.94 9.42
N SER A 189 29.27 20.16 10.70
CA SER A 189 30.20 19.34 11.48
C SER A 189 29.93 17.84 11.26
N ARG A 190 30.92 17.11 10.73
CA ARG A 190 30.92 15.63 10.64
C ARG A 190 31.21 14.98 11.99
N ALA A 191 30.81 15.60 13.10
CA ALA A 191 31.03 15.01 14.41
C ALA A 191 30.21 13.72 14.52
N PRO A 192 30.82 12.58 14.89
CA PRO A 192 30.06 11.37 15.18
C PRO A 192 29.15 11.65 16.38
N ILE A 193 27.85 11.44 16.22
CA ILE A 193 26.86 11.58 17.29
C ILE A 193 26.60 10.19 17.85
N VAL A 194 26.79 10.02 19.16
CA VAL A 194 26.41 8.82 19.91
C VAL A 194 25.25 9.18 20.81
N PHE A 195 24.10 8.57 20.58
CA PHE A 195 22.91 8.71 21.41
C PHE A 195 22.77 7.49 22.32
N LEU A 196 22.87 7.70 23.63
CA LEU A 196 22.71 6.65 24.65
C LEU A 196 21.39 6.88 25.40
N GLY A 197 20.43 5.98 25.26
CA GLY A 197 19.24 5.94 26.10
C GLY A 197 19.29 4.75 27.05
N MET A 198 18.86 5.00 28.29
CA MET A 198 18.78 4.00 29.35
C MET A 198 17.31 3.81 29.68
N ASP A 199 16.83 2.57 29.66
CA ASP A 199 15.46 2.25 30.03
C ASP A 199 15.29 2.35 31.55
N GLU A 200 14.15 2.87 31.99
CA GLU A 200 13.77 3.01 33.41
C GLU A 200 14.86 3.60 34.34
N LEU A 201 15.59 4.63 33.88
CA LEU A 201 16.60 5.33 34.69
C LEU A 201 16.19 6.77 35.02
N PRO A 202 15.51 7.01 36.16
CA PRO A 202 15.20 8.35 36.64
C PRO A 202 16.45 9.19 36.93
N VAL A 203 16.45 10.47 36.55
CA VAL A 203 17.59 11.38 36.79
C VAL A 203 17.87 11.57 38.29
N ILE A 204 16.83 11.50 39.13
CA ILE A 204 16.96 11.64 40.58
C ILE A 204 17.81 10.53 41.21
N ASP A 205 17.85 9.33 40.60
CA ASP A 205 18.64 8.20 41.12
C ASP A 205 20.14 8.41 40.92
N LEU A 206 20.51 9.26 39.95
CA LEU A 206 21.89 9.65 39.71
C LEU A 206 22.36 10.77 40.65
N MET A 207 21.46 11.36 41.44
CA MET A 207 21.73 12.59 42.20
C MET A 207 21.90 12.33 43.70
N THR A 208 22.71 13.17 44.34
CA THR A 208 22.76 13.30 45.79
C THR A 208 21.56 14.09 46.30
N ARG A 209 21.35 14.10 47.62
CA ARG A 209 20.29 14.91 48.27
C ARG A 209 20.36 16.40 47.96
N ASP A 210 21.56 16.90 47.64
CA ASP A 210 21.79 18.32 47.31
C ASP A 210 21.53 18.62 45.82
N GLY A 211 20.99 17.65 45.07
CA GLY A 211 20.64 17.80 43.66
C GLY A 211 21.83 17.81 42.70
N LYS A 212 22.98 17.26 43.11
CA LYS A 212 24.19 17.14 42.27
C LYS A 212 24.39 15.70 41.83
N LEU A 213 24.95 15.47 40.65
CA LEU A 213 25.31 14.14 40.17
C LEU A 213 26.26 13.44 41.18
N ASP A 214 25.93 12.23 41.63
CA ASP A 214 26.72 11.46 42.60
C ASP A 214 27.94 10.83 41.92
N ALA A 215 29.03 11.58 41.88
CA ALA A 215 30.29 11.15 41.27
C ALA A 215 30.97 9.97 41.98
N LYS A 216 30.60 9.64 43.23
CA LYS A 216 31.15 8.48 43.94
C LYS A 216 30.48 7.19 43.47
N ARG A 217 29.16 7.23 43.27
CA ARG A 217 28.38 6.06 42.80
C ARG A 217 28.42 5.90 41.29
N TYR A 218 28.41 7.01 40.55
CA TYR A 218 28.30 7.04 39.09
C TYR A 218 29.48 7.77 38.43
N PRO A 219 30.71 7.25 38.57
CA PRO A 219 31.92 7.97 38.13
C PRO A 219 31.95 8.20 36.61
N GLY A 220 31.46 7.27 35.79
CA GLY A 220 31.42 7.42 34.34
C GLY A 220 30.48 8.53 33.87
N PHE A 221 29.30 8.65 34.48
CA PHE A 221 28.38 9.77 34.22
C PHE A 221 28.96 11.10 34.67
N ALA A 222 29.66 11.12 35.82
CA ALA A 222 30.33 12.32 36.30
C ALA A 222 31.46 12.76 35.36
N GLU A 223 32.23 11.82 34.83
CA GLU A 223 33.25 12.12 33.81
C GLU A 223 32.60 12.72 32.54
N LEU A 224 31.52 12.10 32.06
CA LEU A 224 30.80 12.60 30.87
C LEU A 224 30.23 14.00 31.11
N ALA A 225 29.58 14.23 32.25
CA ALA A 225 29.03 15.53 32.62
C ALA A 225 30.12 16.59 32.79
N SER A 226 31.33 16.23 33.24
CA SER A 226 32.45 17.18 33.37
C SER A 226 33.00 17.67 32.03
N LYS A 227 32.78 16.89 30.96
CA LYS A 227 33.22 17.19 29.59
C LYS A 227 32.08 17.73 28.72
N GLY A 228 30.89 17.93 29.29
CA GLY A 228 29.68 18.31 28.55
C GLY A 228 28.73 19.18 29.37
N THR A 229 27.49 19.24 28.91
CA THR A 229 26.42 19.99 29.59
C THR A 229 25.47 19.02 30.28
N TRP A 230 25.26 19.22 31.58
CA TRP A 230 24.34 18.41 32.39
C TRP A 230 23.00 19.12 32.59
N PHE A 231 21.89 18.40 32.39
CA PHE A 231 20.53 18.92 32.52
C PHE A 231 19.78 18.20 33.67
N PRO A 232 19.93 18.66 34.93
CA PRO A 232 19.38 17.97 36.11
C PRO A 232 17.84 17.95 36.17
N ASN A 233 17.18 18.86 35.47
CA ASN A 233 15.72 19.00 35.46
C ASN A 233 15.08 18.54 34.15
N THR A 234 15.74 17.63 33.41
CA THR A 234 15.15 17.02 32.22
C THR A 234 13.97 16.13 32.60
N HIS A 235 12.96 16.08 31.75
CA HIS A 235 11.75 15.29 31.95
C HIS A 235 11.35 14.61 30.64
N SER A 236 10.68 13.46 30.76
CA SER A 236 10.04 12.80 29.62
C SER A 236 8.65 13.40 29.38
N ILE A 237 8.23 13.43 28.12
CA ILE A 237 6.89 13.86 27.71
C ILE A 237 5.83 12.79 28.07
N TYR A 238 6.25 11.54 28.26
CA TYR A 238 5.38 10.41 28.60
C TYR A 238 6.12 9.37 29.47
N ASP A 239 5.39 8.60 30.26
CA ASP A 239 5.95 7.59 31.18
C ASP A 239 6.18 6.21 30.54
N SER A 240 5.46 5.90 29.45
CA SER A 240 5.66 4.69 28.65
C SER A 240 6.74 4.82 27.58
N THR A 241 7.65 3.85 27.55
CA THR A 241 8.67 3.63 26.50
C THR A 241 8.06 3.63 25.09
N THR A 242 6.87 3.03 24.90
CA THR A 242 6.20 2.95 23.59
C THR A 242 5.70 4.30 23.06
N ARG A 243 5.71 5.35 23.88
CA ARG A 243 5.32 6.71 23.48
C ARG A 243 6.46 7.71 23.59
N ALA A 244 7.30 7.58 24.62
CA ALA A 244 8.42 8.50 24.85
C ALA A 244 9.50 8.39 23.76
N TRP A 245 9.86 7.17 23.34
CA TRP A 245 10.91 6.98 22.34
C TRP A 245 10.56 7.48 20.94
N PRO A 246 9.35 7.20 20.40
CA PRO A 246 8.92 7.83 19.15
C PRO A 246 9.04 9.35 19.20
N ALA A 247 8.49 9.99 20.24
CA ALA A 247 8.52 11.44 20.42
C ALA A 247 9.92 12.05 20.48
N ILE A 248 10.90 11.32 21.01
CA ILE A 248 12.32 11.74 21.02
C ILE A 248 12.93 11.68 19.61
N MET A 249 12.52 10.70 18.80
CA MET A 249 13.10 10.42 17.48
C MET A 249 12.49 11.27 16.37
N ASP A 250 11.18 11.49 16.40
CA ASP A 250 10.45 12.27 15.39
C ASP A 250 10.21 13.74 15.81
N GLY A 251 10.30 14.04 17.12
CA GLY A 251 10.06 15.38 17.67
C GLY A 251 8.58 15.74 17.81
N ASP A 252 7.66 14.79 17.59
CA ASP A 252 6.22 14.98 17.68
C ASP A 252 5.67 14.56 19.05
N TYR A 253 4.68 15.29 19.54
CA TYR A 253 4.03 14.94 20.81
C TYR A 253 3.23 13.64 20.67
N PRO A 254 3.27 12.73 21.66
CA PRO A 254 2.43 11.54 21.67
C PRO A 254 0.95 11.89 21.55
N VAL A 255 0.23 11.14 20.72
CA VAL A 255 -1.23 11.28 20.59
C VAL A 255 -1.88 10.96 21.93
N LYS A 256 -2.73 11.86 22.44
CA LYS A 256 -3.52 11.61 23.64
C LYS A 256 -4.50 10.47 23.38
N ASP A 257 -4.60 9.53 24.32
CA ASP A 257 -5.67 8.55 24.30
C ASP A 257 -7.02 9.30 24.39
N LYS A 258 -8.01 8.85 23.60
CA LYS A 258 -9.39 9.32 23.71
C LYS A 258 -10.11 8.61 24.85
#